data_AF-A0A933XDI4-F1
#
_entry.id   AF-A0A933XDI4-F1
#
_cell.length_a   1.000
_cell.length_b   1.000
_cell.length_c   1.000
_cell.angle_alpha   90.00
_cell.angle_beta   90.00
_cell.angle_gamma   90.00
#
_symmetry.space_group_name_H-M   'P 1'
#
loop_
_entity.id
_entity.type
_entity.pdbx_description
1 polymer ?
#
loop_
_entity_poly.entity_id
_entity_poly.type
_entity_poly.pdbx_seq_one_letter_code
_entity_poly.pdbx_strand_id
1 'polypeptide(L)' 'MENERLDAGIYKTLLNFGKANLSSGIYFCRLIIQDNNYIQIFTDTKKMMYIK' A
#
# COMPACT_ATOMS: atom_id res chain seq x y z
N MET A 1 11.30 -6.90 -10.95
CA MET A 1 11.50 -5.53 -10.46
C MET A 1 12.50 -5.65 -9.35
N GLU A 2 13.71 -5.14 -9.56
CA GLU A 2 14.82 -5.25 -8.62
C GLU A 2 14.48 -4.43 -7.36
N ASN A 3 14.70 -5.01 -6.18
CA ASN A 3 14.53 -4.34 -4.90
C ASN A 3 15.65 -3.31 -4.74
N GLU A 4 15.52 -2.17 -5.40
CA GLU A 4 16.40 -1.03 -5.17
C GLU A 4 16.28 -0.63 -3.71
N ARG A 5 17.44 -0.54 -3.05
CA ARG A 5 17.54 -0.13 -1.66
C ARG A 5 17.04 1.32 -1.58
N LEU A 6 15.96 1.56 -0.84
CA LEU A 6 15.44 2.91 -0.64
C LEU A 6 16.35 3.67 0.33
N ASP A 7 16.92 4.77 -0.12
CA ASP A 7 17.67 5.70 0.73
C ASP A 7 16.75 6.48 1.67
N ALA A 8 17.31 7.18 2.65
CA ALA A 8 16.53 8.05 3.52
C ALA A 8 15.88 9.19 2.71
N GLY A 9 14.55 9.31 2.76
CA GLY A 9 13.82 10.31 1.98
C GLY A 9 12.31 10.21 2.09
N ILE A 10 11.62 11.09 1.37
CA ILE A 10 10.16 11.10 1.26
C ILE A 10 9.77 10.40 -0.04
N TYR A 11 8.96 9.35 0.07
CA TYR A 11 8.49 8.57 -1.07
C TYR A 11 7.00 8.78 -1.30
N LYS A 12 6.59 8.78 -2.57
CA LYS A 12 5.19 8.71 -2.98
C LYS A 12 4.92 7.33 -3.56
N THR A 13 3.93 6.64 -3.01
CA THR A 13 3.44 5.37 -3.56
C THR A 13 2.10 5.59 -4.26
N LEU A 14 1.92 4.97 -5.44
CA LEU A 14 0.68 4.99 -6.18
C LEU A 14 0.08 3.58 -6.19
N LEU A 15 -1.08 3.42 -5.55
CA LEU A 15 -1.85 2.18 -5.59
C LEU A 15 -2.98 2.34 -6.61
N ASN A 16 -2.95 1.54 -7.68
CA ASN A 16 -3.98 1.56 -8.72
C ASN A 16 -4.93 0.37 -8.55
N PHE A 17 -6.17 0.66 -8.16
CA PHE A 17 -7.25 -0.33 -8.01
C PHE A 17 -8.17 -0.44 -9.23
N GLY A 18 -7.91 0.26 -10.33
CA GLY A 18 -8.81 0.33 -11.50
C GLY A 18 -9.03 -0.99 -12.23
N LYS A 19 -8.18 -2.01 -12.00
CA LYS A 19 -8.36 -3.38 -12.51
C LYS A 19 -8.88 -4.35 -11.45
N ALA A 20 -9.13 -3.88 -10.23
CA ALA A 20 -9.60 -4.72 -9.15
C ALA A 20 -11.07 -5.08 -9.39
N ASN A 21 -11.41 -6.37 -9.32
CA ASN A 21 -12.78 -6.83 -9.42
C ASN A 21 -13.52 -6.61 -8.09
N LEU A 22 -13.66 -5.36 -7.69
CA LEU A 22 -14.32 -4.93 -6.46
C LEU A 22 -15.68 -4.31 -6.79
N SER A 23 -16.70 -4.55 -5.97
CA SER A 23 -17.97 -3.82 -6.07
C SER A 23 -17.81 -2.41 -5.48
N SER A 24 -18.70 -1.47 -5.84
CA SER A 24 -18.73 -0.19 -5.13
C SER A 24 -19.01 -0.43 -3.64
N GLY A 25 -18.26 0.22 -2.76
CA GLY A 25 -18.36 -0.04 -1.33
C GLY A 25 -17.27 0.60 -0.49
N ILE A 26 -17.33 0.32 0.81
CA ILE A 26 -16.34 0.75 1.80
C ILE A 26 -15.33 -0.38 1.99
N TYR A 27 -14.05 -0.04 1.86
CA TYR A 27 -12.93 -0.95 2.02
C TYR A 27 -11.93 -0.41 3.03
N PHE A 28 -11.13 -1.31 3.60
CA PHE A 28 -9.99 -0.95 4.43
C PHE A 28 -8.71 -1.39 3.73
N CYS A 29 -7.84 -0.43 3.43
CA CYS A 29 -6.53 -0.68 2.87
C CYS A 29 -5.49 -0.68 3.99
N ARG A 30 -4.73 -1.76 4.11
CA ARG A 30 -3.63 -1.87 5.07
C ARG A 30 -2.30 -1.78 4.32
N LEU A 31 -1.49 -0.77 4.64
CA LEU A 31 -0.13 -0.62 4.14
C LEU A 31 0.83 -1.12 5.22
N ILE A 32 1.69 -2.07 4.86
CA ILE A 32 2.76 -2.59 5.71
C ILE A 32 4.08 -2.35 5.00
N ILE A 33 5.06 -1.77 5.70
CA ILE A 33 6.45 -1.68 5.24
C ILE A 33 7.29 -2.58 6.14
N GLN A 34 8.04 -3.48 5.53
CA GLN A 34 8.91 -4.43 6.21
C GLN A 34 10.35 -4.26 5.74
N ASP A 35 11.31 -4.61 6.60
CA ASP A 35 12.70 -4.74 6.19
C ASP A 35 12.96 -6.07 5.47
N ASN A 36 14.21 -6.31 5.07
CA ASN A 36 14.62 -7.54 4.41
C ASN A 36 14.51 -8.80 5.30
N ASN A 37 14.36 -8.64 6.62
CA ASN A 37 14.16 -9.71 7.59
C ASN A 37 12.67 -9.89 7.96
N TYR A 38 11.75 -9.28 7.19
CA TYR A 38 10.31 -9.29 7.43
C TYR A 38 9.88 -8.59 8.74
N ILE A 39 10.76 -7.81 9.36
CA ILE A 39 10.44 -7.00 10.52
C ILE A 39 9.56 -5.83 10.07
N GLN A 40 8.37 -5.71 10.66
CA GLN A 40 7.44 -4.62 10.36
C GLN A 40 7.96 -3.30 10.94
N ILE A 41 8.26 -2.35 10.06
CA ILE A 41 8.73 -1.00 10.43
C ILE A 41 7.56 -0.02 10.50
N PHE A 42 6.55 -0.22 9.65
CA PHE A 42 5.40 0.68 9.55
C PHE A 42 4.13 -0.11 9.24
N THR A 43 3.03 0.31 9.85
CA THR A 43 1.69 -0.16 9.53
C THR A 43 0.72 1.00 9.60
N ASP A 44 -0.10 1.14 8.57
CA ASP A 44 -1.20 2.10 8.54
C ASP A 44 -2.43 1.45 7.89
N THR A 45 -3.61 1.78 8.41
CA THR A 45 -4.88 1.30 7.89
C THR A 45 -5.78 2.47 7.56
N LYS A 46 -6.17 2.56 6.29
CA LYS A 46 -7.05 3.61 5.79
C LYS A 46 -8.38 3.03 5.33
N LYS A 47 -9.46 3.61 5.84
CA LYS A 47 -10.80 3.42 5.29
C LYS A 47 -10.87 4.17 3.96
N MET A 48 -11.29 3.48 2.91
CA MET A 48 -11.51 4.05 1.58
C MET A 48 -12.90 3.73 1.08
N MET A 49 -13.45 4.62 0.26
CA MET A 49 -14.64 4.34 -0.53
C MET A 49 -14.20 4.07 -1.96
N TYR A 50 -14.59 2.93 -2.49
CA TYR A 50 -14.40 2.59 -3.89
C TYR A 50 -15.73 2.75 -4.61
N ILE A 51 -15.72 3.51 -5.70
CA ILE A 51 -16.87 3.73 -6.57
C ILE A 51 -16.40 3.36 -7.98
N LYS A 52 -17.10 2.40 -8.60
CA LYS A 52 -16.88 2.00 -9.99
C LYS A 52 -17.34 3.07 -10.97
#